data_AF-A0A1F2RGG4-F1
#
_entry.id   AF-A0A1F2RGG4-F1
#
_cell.length_a   1.000
_cell.length_b   1.000
_cell.length_c   1.000
_cell.angle_alpha   90.00
_cell.angle_beta   90.00
_cell.angle_gamma   90.00
#
_symmetry.space_group_name_H-M   'P 1'
#
loop_
_entity.id
_entity.type
_entity.pdbx_description
1 polymer ?
#
loop_
_entity_poly.entity_id
_entity_poly.type
_entity_poly.pdbx_seq_one_letter_code
_entity_poly.pdbx_strand_id
1 'polypeptide(L)'
;MPDLMIDWLPKRDFHRVENWQQPEPKGNLHHVSVALPDEAAAAELMLSFLGIEAADTVRHDIVRESTLLRIVNFFDPGQTRLTSYLYDKTDSDANAFELGVARLLSTTGFVVLWFGKASRDGLPDLVAYWRSPLGEEYLVLAECTLKDPARKLSDLADRGKQMSQAAGLASDRFLPVLFTRTEVTEPDVAAAAQRGVALCDARKLKDLQQQIISGASPLELYGMLRSLCILL
;
A
#
# COMPACT_ATOMS: atom_id res chain seq x y z
N MET A 1 32.48 -15.60 -24.56
CA MET A 1 31.91 -15.99 -23.25
C MET A 1 30.82 -14.99 -22.92
N PRO A 2 29.71 -15.42 -22.28
CA PRO A 2 28.68 -14.49 -21.86
C PRO A 2 29.16 -13.62 -20.70
N ASP A 3 28.76 -12.35 -20.69
CA ASP A 3 28.99 -11.40 -19.62
C ASP A 3 27.66 -11.04 -18.96
N LEU A 4 27.64 -11.09 -17.62
CA LEU A 4 26.53 -10.59 -16.82
C LEU A 4 26.91 -9.21 -16.29
N MET A 5 26.06 -8.23 -16.58
CA MET A 5 26.21 -6.84 -16.15
C MET A 5 24.99 -6.43 -15.32
N ILE A 6 25.23 -5.55 -14.36
CA ILE A 6 24.20 -4.94 -13.53
C ILE A 6 24.35 -3.43 -13.61
N ASP A 7 23.26 -2.74 -13.89
CA ASP A 7 23.15 -1.30 -13.80
C ASP A 7 22.31 -0.90 -12.58
N TRP A 8 22.95 -0.30 -11.57
CA TRP A 8 22.26 0.12 -10.35
C TRP A 8 21.64 1.51 -10.51
N LEU A 9 20.33 1.59 -10.28
CA LEU A 9 19.54 2.80 -10.40
C LEU A 9 19.31 3.47 -9.05
N PRO A 10 19.16 4.81 -8.99
CA PRO A 10 19.09 5.74 -10.13
C PRO A 10 20.45 6.24 -10.62
N LYS A 11 21.55 5.94 -9.92
CA LYS A 11 22.88 6.50 -10.21
C LYS A 11 23.50 6.03 -11.52
N ARG A 12 22.93 5.00 -12.15
CA ARG A 12 23.46 4.35 -13.36
C ARG A 12 24.88 3.84 -13.14
N ASP A 13 25.08 3.15 -12.02
CA ASP A 13 26.37 2.60 -11.63
C ASP A 13 26.50 1.19 -12.21
N PHE A 14 27.30 1.07 -13.28
CA PHE A 14 27.44 -0.14 -14.07
C PHE A 14 28.55 -1.04 -13.54
N HIS A 15 28.21 -2.30 -13.28
CA HIS A 15 29.15 -3.31 -12.80
C HIS A 15 29.09 -4.57 -13.65
N ARG A 16 30.25 -5.15 -13.95
CA ARG A 16 30.34 -6.52 -14.47
C ARG A 16 30.36 -7.46 -13.28
N VAL A 17 29.50 -8.48 -13.28
CA VAL A 17 29.48 -9.48 -12.21
C VAL A 17 30.64 -10.43 -12.41
N GLU A 18 31.65 -10.36 -11.55
CA GLU A 18 32.79 -11.26 -11.62
C GLU A 18 32.41 -12.68 -11.16
N ASN A 19 33.06 -13.69 -11.75
CA ASN A 19 32.96 -15.10 -11.33
C ASN A 19 31.54 -15.70 -11.31
N TRP A 20 30.56 -15.08 -11.98
CA TRP A 20 29.18 -15.58 -12.06
C TRP A 20 29.05 -16.96 -12.73
N GLN A 21 30.11 -17.39 -13.42
CA GLN A 21 30.25 -18.70 -14.06
C GLN A 21 30.71 -19.81 -13.08
N GLN A 22 31.06 -19.48 -11.83
CA GLN A 22 31.33 -20.43 -10.74
C GLN A 22 30.16 -20.44 -9.75
N PRO A 23 29.02 -21.02 -10.12
CA PRO A 23 27.80 -20.96 -9.31
C PRO A 23 27.95 -21.71 -7.99
N GLU A 24 27.23 -21.26 -6.97
CA GLU A 24 26.94 -22.12 -5.83
C GLU A 24 25.97 -23.23 -6.28
N PRO A 25 26.26 -24.51 -6.00
CA PRO A 25 25.35 -25.60 -6.36
C PRO A 25 24.09 -25.53 -5.50
N LYS A 26 23.00 -25.00 -6.07
CA LYS A 26 21.67 -24.96 -5.44
C LYS A 26 20.62 -25.53 -6.39
N GLY A 27 20.58 -26.86 -6.49
CA GLY A 27 19.70 -27.57 -7.42
C GLY A 27 20.16 -27.44 -8.88
N ASN A 28 19.20 -27.36 -9.81
CA ASN A 28 19.46 -27.26 -11.26
C ASN A 28 19.63 -25.81 -11.76
N LEU A 29 19.75 -24.83 -10.86
CA LEU A 29 19.82 -23.40 -11.19
C LEU A 29 21.21 -22.85 -10.85
N HIS A 30 21.72 -21.97 -11.72
CA HIS A 30 22.92 -21.18 -11.45
C HIS A 30 22.53 -19.97 -10.60
N HIS A 31 23.00 -19.92 -9.35
CA HIS A 31 22.75 -18.80 -8.45
C HIS A 31 24.00 -17.93 -8.32
N VAL A 32 23.81 -16.61 -8.38
CA VAL A 32 24.87 -15.60 -8.26
C VAL A 32 24.38 -14.53 -7.30
N SER A 33 25.17 -14.24 -6.27
CA SER A 33 24.87 -13.23 -5.25
C SER A 33 25.78 -12.03 -5.46
N VAL A 34 25.21 -10.83 -5.48
CA VAL A 34 25.95 -9.57 -5.63
C VAL A 34 25.61 -8.64 -4.47
N ALA A 35 26.60 -7.91 -3.96
CA ALA A 35 26.38 -6.94 -2.90
C ALA A 35 25.51 -5.78 -3.42
N LEU A 36 24.48 -5.44 -2.66
CA LEU A 36 23.55 -4.37 -2.95
C LEU A 36 24.15 -3.01 -2.55
N PRO A 37 24.32 -2.04 -3.46
CA PRO A 37 24.81 -0.71 -3.08
C PRO A 37 23.81 0.03 -2.19
N ASP A 38 24.29 0.79 -1.21
CA ASP A 38 23.49 1.54 -0.22
C ASP A 38 22.55 2.59 -0.80
N GLU A 39 22.63 2.91 -2.09
CA GLU A 39 21.70 3.86 -2.74
C GLU A 39 20.95 3.27 -3.94
N ALA A 40 21.13 1.98 -4.21
CA ALA A 40 20.44 1.30 -5.28
C ALA A 40 18.95 1.11 -4.92
N ALA A 41 18.07 1.63 -5.78
CA ALA A 41 16.61 1.49 -5.72
C ALA A 41 16.08 0.48 -6.73
N ALA A 42 16.83 0.21 -7.81
CA ALA A 42 16.57 -0.87 -8.75
C ALA A 42 17.87 -1.35 -9.39
N ALA A 43 17.80 -2.48 -10.06
CA ALA A 43 18.88 -3.09 -10.83
C ALA A 43 18.35 -3.47 -12.21
N GLU A 44 19.03 -3.06 -13.26
CA GLU A 44 18.81 -3.57 -14.61
C GLU A 44 19.89 -4.63 -14.90
N LEU A 45 19.47 -5.88 -15.08
CA LEU A 45 20.33 -7.00 -15.40
C LEU A 45 20.44 -7.13 -16.91
N MET A 46 21.67 -7.18 -17.41
CA MET A 46 21.97 -7.32 -18.83
C MET A 46 22.88 -8.52 -19.04
N LEU A 47 22.51 -9.39 -19.99
CA LEU A 47 23.37 -10.48 -20.45
C LEU A 47 23.90 -10.12 -21.83
N SER A 48 25.20 -10.21 -22.06
CA SER A 48 25.77 -10.05 -23.40
C SER A 48 26.55 -11.29 -23.81
N PHE A 49 26.56 -11.60 -25.11
CA PHE A 49 27.29 -12.73 -25.67
C PHE A 49 28.08 -12.27 -26.90
N LEU A 50 29.41 -12.41 -26.84
CA LEU A 50 30.32 -12.01 -27.93
C LEU A 50 30.17 -10.54 -28.36
N GLY A 51 29.90 -9.63 -27.42
CA GLY A 51 29.69 -8.21 -27.70
C GLY A 51 28.31 -7.87 -28.28
N ILE A 52 27.42 -8.85 -28.40
CA ILE A 52 26.01 -8.64 -28.71
C ILE A 52 25.27 -8.57 -27.37
N GLU A 53 24.67 -7.43 -27.05
CA GLU A 53 23.71 -7.33 -25.95
C GLU A 53 22.54 -8.27 -26.27
N ALA A 54 22.37 -9.32 -25.46
CA ALA A 54 21.18 -10.14 -25.57
C ALA A 54 20.01 -9.25 -25.13
N ALA A 55 18.98 -9.15 -25.97
CA ALA A 55 17.94 -8.12 -25.91
C ALA A 55 17.02 -8.15 -24.67
N ASP A 56 17.36 -8.92 -23.64
CA ASP A 56 16.57 -9.07 -22.43
C ASP A 56 17.24 -8.32 -21.27
N THR A 57 16.92 -7.04 -21.14
CA THR A 57 17.16 -6.30 -19.90
C THR A 57 16.05 -6.63 -18.91
N VAL A 58 16.40 -7.25 -17.78
CA VAL A 58 15.43 -7.53 -16.71
C VAL A 58 15.63 -6.51 -15.59
N ARG A 59 14.58 -5.73 -15.31
CA ARG A 59 14.58 -4.78 -14.21
C ARG A 59 14.07 -5.45 -12.93
N HIS A 60 14.83 -5.30 -11.85
CA HIS A 60 14.44 -5.68 -10.51
C HIS A 60 14.43 -4.46 -9.61
N ASP A 61 13.27 -4.14 -9.02
CA ASP A 61 13.20 -3.09 -8.01
C ASP A 61 13.69 -3.65 -6.67
N ILE A 62 14.49 -2.85 -5.97
CA ILE A 62 15.08 -3.22 -4.69
C ILE A 62 14.09 -2.79 -3.62
N VAL A 63 13.41 -3.77 -3.03
CA VAL A 63 12.47 -3.52 -1.93
C VAL A 63 13.27 -3.20 -0.68
N ARG A 64 13.38 -1.90 -0.38
CA ARG A 64 13.86 -1.44 0.93
C ARG A 64 12.69 -1.17 1.83
N GLU A 65 12.87 -1.48 3.10
CA GLU A 65 11.93 -1.04 4.12
C GLU A 65 11.75 0.48 4.02
N SER A 66 10.51 0.92 3.87
CA SER A 66 10.16 2.35 3.82
C SER A 66 10.78 3.08 5.02
N THR A 67 11.37 4.26 4.80
CA THR A 67 11.89 5.10 5.90
C THR A 67 10.79 5.38 6.94
N LEU A 68 9.54 5.55 6.50
CA LEU A 68 8.41 5.71 7.42
C LEU A 68 8.17 4.45 8.24
N LEU A 69 8.22 3.27 7.63
CA LEU A 69 8.06 2.00 8.33
C LEU A 69 9.17 1.78 9.37
N ARG A 70 10.42 2.14 9.04
CA ARG A 70 11.54 2.14 9.98
C ARG A 70 11.31 3.07 11.17
N ILE A 71 10.83 4.30 10.92
CA ILE A 71 10.50 5.27 11.96
C ILE A 71 9.36 4.74 12.83
N VAL A 72 8.30 4.19 12.23
CA VAL A 72 7.17 3.59 12.95
C VAL A 72 7.66 2.46 13.84
N ASN A 73 8.48 1.55 13.30
CA ASN A 73 9.02 0.42 14.06
C ASN A 73 9.98 0.87 15.19
N PHE A 74 10.64 2.02 15.04
CA PHE A 74 11.44 2.59 16.13
C PHE A 74 10.56 3.04 17.33
N PHE A 75 9.41 3.67 17.08
CA PHE A 75 8.52 4.17 18.13
C PHE A 75 7.48 3.14 18.61
N ASP A 76 7.17 2.15 17.78
CA ASP A 76 6.25 1.05 18.06
C ASP A 76 6.86 -0.27 17.53
N PRO A 77 7.86 -0.83 18.24
CA PRO A 77 8.52 -2.06 17.82
C PRO A 77 7.53 -3.20 17.59
N GLY A 78 7.60 -3.82 16.41
CA GLY A 78 6.66 -4.87 16.02
C GLY A 78 5.22 -4.37 15.85
N GLN A 79 5.01 -3.05 15.79
CA GLN A 79 3.71 -2.40 15.59
C GLN A 79 2.65 -2.85 16.62
N THR A 80 3.08 -3.06 17.88
CA THR A 80 2.21 -3.56 18.95
C THR A 80 1.02 -2.63 19.21
N ARG A 81 1.23 -1.31 19.24
CA ARG A 81 0.17 -0.33 19.48
C ARG A 81 -0.75 -0.22 18.29
N LEU A 82 -0.21 -0.19 17.07
CA LEU A 82 -1.03 -0.20 15.86
C LEU A 82 -1.91 -1.44 15.79
N THR A 83 -1.35 -2.62 16.07
CA THR A 83 -2.07 -3.89 16.10
C THR A 83 -3.19 -3.87 17.15
N SER A 84 -2.90 -3.35 18.35
CA SER A 84 -3.90 -3.16 19.40
C SER A 84 -5.04 -2.24 18.94
N TYR A 85 -4.72 -1.08 18.36
CA TYR A 85 -5.71 -0.14 17.80
C TYR A 85 -6.54 -0.73 16.65
N LEU A 86 -6.01 -1.66 15.88
CA LEU A 86 -6.77 -2.26 14.77
C LEU A 86 -7.63 -3.45 15.22
N TYR A 87 -7.19 -4.23 16.20
CA TYR A 87 -7.80 -5.55 16.46
C TYR A 87 -8.25 -5.82 17.90
N ASP A 88 -7.77 -5.08 18.91
CA ASP A 88 -8.17 -5.36 20.28
C ASP A 88 -9.64 -5.01 20.51
N LYS A 89 -10.43 -6.03 20.83
CA LYS A 89 -11.87 -5.91 21.07
C LYS A 89 -12.21 -5.33 22.45
N THR A 90 -11.24 -5.31 23.36
CA THR A 90 -11.36 -4.74 24.70
C THR A 90 -11.38 -3.21 24.66
N ASP A 91 -10.71 -2.62 23.67
CA ASP A 91 -10.72 -1.19 23.42
C ASP A 91 -11.95 -0.84 22.57
N SER A 92 -13.07 -0.60 23.26
CA SER A 92 -14.32 -0.13 22.64
C SER A 92 -14.24 1.31 22.10
N ASP A 93 -13.05 1.93 22.12
CA ASP A 93 -12.84 3.28 21.64
C ASP A 93 -12.78 3.32 20.11
N ALA A 94 -13.84 3.83 19.49
CA ALA A 94 -13.88 4.12 18.06
C ALA A 94 -12.74 5.04 17.62
N ASN A 95 -12.32 6.00 18.47
CA ASN A 95 -11.21 6.89 18.14
C ASN A 95 -9.88 6.14 18.04
N ALA A 96 -9.66 5.12 18.88
CA ALA A 96 -8.47 4.29 18.80
C ALA A 96 -8.44 3.52 17.47
N PHE A 97 -9.58 2.99 17.03
CA PHE A 97 -9.69 2.34 15.73
C PHE A 97 -9.41 3.30 14.56
N GLU A 98 -10.05 4.47 14.56
CA GLU A 98 -9.82 5.52 13.56
C GLU A 98 -8.36 5.95 13.51
N LEU A 99 -7.73 6.15 14.68
CA LEU A 99 -6.30 6.47 14.78
C LEU A 99 -5.43 5.33 14.23
N GLY A 100 -5.82 4.07 14.47
CA GLY A 100 -5.18 2.90 13.90
C GLY A 100 -5.20 2.93 12.37
N VAL A 101 -6.38 3.17 11.77
CA VAL A 101 -6.52 3.29 10.30
C VAL A 101 -5.72 4.48 9.76
N ALA A 102 -5.78 5.63 10.44
CA ALA A 102 -5.00 6.82 10.06
C ALA A 102 -3.49 6.51 10.03
N ARG A 103 -2.98 5.85 11.06
CA ARG A 103 -1.57 5.42 11.14
C ARG A 103 -1.21 4.40 10.07
N LEU A 104 -2.10 3.45 9.80
CA LEU A 104 -1.92 2.43 8.78
C LEU A 104 -1.69 3.11 7.41
N LEU A 105 -2.58 4.02 7.01
CA LEU A 105 -2.47 4.76 5.76
C LEU A 105 -1.23 5.69 5.74
N SER A 106 -0.95 6.40 6.84
CA SER A 106 0.23 7.28 6.88
C SER A 106 1.55 6.52 6.75
N THR A 107 1.62 5.28 7.27
CA THR A 107 2.84 4.46 7.23
C THR A 107 3.24 4.09 5.79
N THR A 108 2.28 4.00 4.88
CA THR A 108 2.58 3.78 3.45
C THR A 108 3.04 5.01 2.70
N GLY A 109 2.81 6.21 3.25
CA GLY A 109 3.20 7.47 2.63
C GLY A 109 2.03 8.36 2.19
N PHE A 110 0.78 8.03 2.54
CA PHE A 110 -0.31 8.99 2.40
C PHE A 110 -0.15 10.14 3.41
N VAL A 111 -0.49 11.35 2.99
CA VAL A 111 -0.78 12.47 3.89
C VAL A 111 -2.19 12.27 4.42
N VAL A 112 -2.33 12.10 5.73
CA VAL A 112 -3.62 11.79 6.37
C VAL A 112 -4.12 12.98 7.18
N LEU A 113 -5.35 13.41 6.89
CA LEU A 113 -6.13 14.34 7.69
C LEU A 113 -7.13 13.54 8.52
N TRP A 114 -6.88 13.42 9.83
CA TRP A 114 -7.77 12.72 10.76
C TRP A 114 -8.62 13.74 11.53
N PHE A 115 -9.95 13.60 11.45
CA PHE A 115 -10.90 14.52 12.09
C PHE A 115 -11.34 14.03 13.48
N GLY A 116 -11.22 12.73 13.76
CA GLY A 116 -11.54 12.13 15.05
C GLY A 116 -12.90 12.58 15.59
N LYS A 117 -12.94 13.00 16.86
CA LYS A 117 -14.18 13.44 17.54
C LYS A 117 -14.92 14.60 16.87
N ALA A 118 -14.30 15.34 15.95
CA ALA A 118 -14.96 16.39 15.17
C ALA A 118 -15.85 15.85 14.04
N SER A 119 -15.86 14.53 13.78
CA SER A 119 -16.74 13.89 12.79
C SER A 119 -18.25 14.08 13.06
N ARG A 120 -18.62 14.48 14.28
CA ARG A 120 -20.01 14.78 14.68
C ARG A 120 -20.67 15.88 13.85
N ASP A 121 -19.91 16.73 13.16
CA ASP A 121 -20.42 17.82 12.34
C ASP A 121 -20.56 17.44 10.84
N GLY A 122 -20.70 16.15 10.54
CA GLY A 122 -20.83 15.66 9.15
C GLY A 122 -19.51 15.58 8.40
N LEU A 123 -18.39 15.63 9.12
CA LEU A 123 -17.05 15.39 8.58
C LEU A 123 -16.76 13.87 8.52
N PRO A 124 -15.92 13.42 7.57
CA PRO A 124 -15.43 12.04 7.57
C PRO A 124 -14.52 11.78 8.76
N ASP A 125 -14.33 10.51 9.12
CA ASP A 125 -13.37 10.15 10.16
C ASP A 125 -11.94 10.52 9.73
N LEU A 126 -11.58 10.26 8.45
CA LEU A 126 -10.33 10.73 7.86
C LEU A 126 -10.36 10.87 6.34
N VAL A 127 -9.41 11.64 5.82
CA VAL A 127 -9.06 11.74 4.39
C VAL A 127 -7.59 11.40 4.24
N ALA A 128 -7.24 10.52 3.31
CA ALA A 128 -5.86 10.23 2.95
C ALA A 128 -5.60 10.67 1.51
N TYR A 129 -4.52 11.42 1.32
CA TYR A 129 -4.11 11.99 0.04
C TYR A 129 -2.70 11.53 -0.31
N TRP A 130 -2.49 11.19 -1.57
CA TRP A 130 -1.16 10.92 -2.09
C TRP A 130 -1.02 11.50 -3.49
N ARG A 131 0.16 12.08 -3.75
CA ARG A 131 0.53 12.56 -5.08
C ARG A 131 1.67 11.72 -5.62
N SER A 132 1.48 11.14 -6.79
CA SER A 132 2.52 10.37 -7.46
C SER A 132 3.68 11.28 -7.90
N PRO A 133 4.88 10.72 -8.13
CA PRO A 133 6.00 11.49 -8.69
C PRO A 133 5.70 12.13 -10.05
N LEU A 134 4.73 11.58 -10.79
CA LEU A 134 4.25 12.11 -12.07
C LEU A 134 3.20 13.22 -11.91
N GLY A 135 2.85 13.56 -10.67
CA GLY A 135 1.93 14.64 -10.33
C GLY A 135 0.46 14.23 -10.28
N GLU A 136 0.14 12.94 -10.46
CA GLU A 136 -1.22 12.42 -10.32
C GLU A 136 -1.64 12.41 -8.85
N GLU A 137 -2.91 12.70 -8.58
CA GLU A 137 -3.44 12.80 -7.23
C GLU A 137 -4.42 11.67 -6.97
N TYR A 138 -4.27 11.01 -5.81
CA TYR A 138 -5.11 9.92 -5.36
C TYR A 138 -5.67 10.28 -3.99
N LEU A 139 -6.97 10.05 -3.81
CA LEU A 139 -7.68 10.40 -2.59
C LEU A 139 -8.53 9.25 -2.08
N VAL A 140 -8.40 8.98 -0.78
CA VAL A 140 -9.22 8.05 -0.03
C VAL A 140 -10.05 8.84 0.98
N LEU A 141 -11.37 8.77 0.86
CA LEU A 141 -12.32 9.27 1.86
C LEU A 141 -12.71 8.10 2.75
N ALA A 142 -12.40 8.15 4.05
CA ALA A 142 -12.58 7.01 4.92
C ALA A 142 -13.52 7.26 6.09
N GLU A 143 -14.35 6.26 6.33
CA GLU A 143 -15.14 6.09 7.53
C GLU A 143 -14.69 4.82 8.24
N CYS A 144 -14.75 4.83 9.56
CA CYS A 144 -14.40 3.71 10.42
C CYS A 144 -15.63 3.31 11.23
N THR A 145 -15.86 2.03 11.39
CA THR A 145 -16.87 1.55 12.34
C THR A 145 -16.46 0.27 13.03
N LEU A 146 -16.74 0.18 14.33
CA LEU A 146 -16.53 -1.05 15.08
C LEU A 146 -17.56 -2.13 14.72
N LYS A 147 -18.78 -1.73 14.30
CA LYS A 147 -19.93 -2.62 14.06
C LYS A 147 -20.87 -2.07 12.98
N ASP A 148 -21.71 -2.93 12.41
CA ASP A 148 -22.82 -2.56 11.50
C ASP A 148 -22.40 -1.62 10.36
N PRO A 149 -21.60 -2.10 9.40
CA PRO A 149 -21.11 -1.29 8.29
C PRO A 149 -22.22 -0.68 7.43
N ALA A 150 -23.36 -1.37 7.31
CA ALA A 150 -24.47 -0.97 6.45
C ALA A 150 -24.98 0.45 6.73
N ARG A 151 -24.97 0.88 7.99
CA ARG A 151 -25.47 2.21 8.40
C ARG A 151 -24.67 3.38 7.83
N LYS A 152 -23.37 3.20 7.58
CA LYS A 152 -22.48 4.29 7.11
C LYS A 152 -22.35 4.34 5.59
N LEU A 153 -22.81 3.31 4.86
CA LEU A 153 -22.56 3.20 3.42
C LEU A 153 -23.23 4.32 2.59
N SER A 154 -24.46 4.70 2.92
CA SER A 154 -25.18 5.73 2.15
C SER A 154 -24.52 7.10 2.30
N ASP A 155 -24.31 7.51 3.55
CA ASP A 155 -23.72 8.82 3.86
C ASP A 155 -22.29 8.94 3.31
N LEU A 156 -21.50 7.86 3.39
CA LEU A 156 -20.16 7.82 2.81
C LEU A 156 -20.19 7.93 1.28
N ALA A 157 -21.11 7.25 0.61
CA ALA A 157 -21.24 7.31 -0.84
C ALA A 157 -21.64 8.72 -1.31
N ASP A 158 -22.63 9.33 -0.66
CA ASP A 158 -23.10 10.68 -0.97
C ASP A 158 -22.01 11.73 -0.74
N ARG A 159 -21.32 11.64 0.41
CA ARG A 159 -20.17 12.51 0.71
C ARG A 159 -19.02 12.28 -0.27
N GLY A 160 -18.79 11.03 -0.65
CA GLY A 160 -17.77 10.65 -1.63
C GLY A 160 -18.00 11.32 -2.98
N LYS A 161 -19.25 11.29 -3.46
CA LYS A 161 -19.65 11.96 -4.69
C LYS A 161 -19.45 13.49 -4.61
N GLN A 162 -19.90 14.12 -3.52
CA GLN A 162 -19.74 15.56 -3.31
C GLN A 162 -18.26 15.98 -3.28
N MET A 163 -17.44 15.22 -2.56
CA MET A 163 -16.01 15.51 -2.42
C MET A 163 -15.25 15.29 -3.72
N SER A 164 -15.51 14.20 -4.45
CA SER A 164 -14.91 13.94 -5.76
C SER A 164 -15.20 15.08 -6.74
N GLN A 165 -16.45 15.59 -6.75
CA GLN A 165 -16.84 16.74 -7.57
C GLN A 165 -16.12 18.02 -7.15
N ALA A 166 -16.07 18.31 -5.84
CA ALA A 166 -15.40 19.50 -5.32
C ALA A 166 -13.88 19.49 -5.57
N ALA A 167 -13.25 18.32 -5.52
CA ALA A 167 -11.82 18.14 -5.76
C ALA A 167 -11.46 18.08 -7.25
N GLY A 168 -12.44 17.98 -8.17
CA GLY A 168 -12.18 17.82 -9.59
C GLY A 168 -11.44 16.53 -9.94
N LEU A 169 -11.53 15.50 -9.09
CA LEU A 169 -10.84 14.23 -9.28
C LEU A 169 -11.68 13.28 -10.13
N ALA A 170 -11.02 12.59 -11.06
CA ALA A 170 -11.62 11.49 -11.80
C ALA A 170 -11.99 10.34 -10.85
N SER A 171 -13.02 9.57 -11.21
CA SER A 171 -13.55 8.49 -10.37
C SER A 171 -12.54 7.37 -10.11
N ASP A 172 -11.50 7.28 -10.94
CA ASP A 172 -10.42 6.32 -10.81
C ASP A 172 -9.30 6.75 -9.86
N ARG A 173 -9.39 8.00 -9.37
CA ARG A 173 -8.43 8.63 -8.46
C ARG A 173 -9.08 9.05 -7.14
N PHE A 174 -10.36 8.77 -6.96
CA PHE A 174 -11.11 8.99 -5.75
C PHE A 174 -11.76 7.69 -5.27
N LEU A 175 -11.56 7.33 -4.00
CA LEU A 175 -12.12 6.10 -3.44
C LEU A 175 -12.73 6.35 -2.05
N PRO A 176 -14.07 6.22 -1.88
CA PRO A 176 -14.66 6.11 -0.56
C PRO A 176 -14.44 4.70 -0.01
N VAL A 177 -13.97 4.60 1.24
CA VAL A 177 -13.64 3.34 1.91
C VAL A 177 -14.28 3.29 3.28
N LEU A 178 -14.98 2.20 3.58
CA LEU A 178 -15.45 1.89 4.93
C LEU A 178 -14.54 0.83 5.56
N PHE A 179 -13.83 1.21 6.62
CA PHE A 179 -13.03 0.30 7.43
C PHE A 179 -13.85 -0.22 8.60
N THR A 180 -13.77 -1.53 8.86
CA THR A 180 -14.46 -2.11 10.02
C THR A 180 -13.71 -3.27 10.67
N ARG A 181 -13.76 -3.34 12.01
CA ARG A 181 -13.23 -4.46 12.80
C ARG A 181 -14.13 -5.71 12.77
N THR A 182 -15.30 -5.63 12.15
CA THR A 182 -16.22 -6.76 12.03
C THR A 182 -16.04 -7.45 10.69
N GLU A 183 -16.10 -8.77 10.67
CA GLU A 183 -16.25 -9.51 9.42
C GLU A 183 -17.60 -9.18 8.80
N VAL A 184 -17.61 -9.01 7.48
CA VAL A 184 -18.79 -8.55 6.74
C VAL A 184 -19.35 -9.69 5.91
N THR A 185 -20.65 -9.65 5.67
CA THR A 185 -21.33 -10.66 4.86
C THR A 185 -21.25 -10.32 3.37
N GLU A 186 -21.48 -11.30 2.50
CA GLU A 186 -21.56 -11.06 1.06
C GLU A 186 -22.62 -9.99 0.67
N PRO A 187 -23.82 -9.95 1.30
CA PRO A 187 -24.75 -8.84 1.14
C PRO A 187 -24.17 -7.46 1.46
N ASP A 188 -23.36 -7.33 2.52
CA ASP A 188 -22.72 -6.06 2.88
C ASP A 188 -21.71 -5.63 1.80
N VAL A 189 -20.93 -6.58 1.28
CA VAL A 189 -19.97 -6.34 0.19
C VAL A 189 -20.70 -5.90 -1.08
N ALA A 190 -21.77 -6.60 -1.47
CA ALA A 190 -22.57 -6.25 -2.64
C ALA A 190 -23.23 -4.87 -2.48
N ALA A 191 -23.76 -4.56 -1.29
CA ALA A 191 -24.37 -3.27 -1.00
C ALA A 191 -23.36 -2.11 -1.05
N ALA A 192 -22.13 -2.32 -0.58
CA ALA A 192 -21.05 -1.35 -0.67
C ALA A 192 -20.59 -1.12 -2.11
N ALA A 193 -20.36 -2.20 -2.87
CA ALA A 193 -19.95 -2.13 -4.28
C ALA A 193 -20.99 -1.43 -5.15
N GLN A 194 -22.29 -1.70 -4.97
CA GLN A 194 -23.38 -0.99 -5.66
C GLN A 194 -23.37 0.53 -5.44
N ARG A 195 -22.77 0.98 -4.33
CA ARG A 195 -22.64 2.40 -3.96
C ARG A 195 -21.27 2.99 -4.32
N GLY A 196 -20.39 2.20 -4.93
CA GLY A 196 -19.03 2.62 -5.23
C GLY A 196 -18.15 2.77 -3.98
N VAL A 197 -18.48 2.11 -2.87
CA VAL A 197 -17.73 2.13 -1.62
C VAL A 197 -16.91 0.84 -1.48
N ALA A 198 -15.61 0.98 -1.24
CA ALA A 198 -14.76 -0.14 -0.88
C ALA A 198 -15.01 -0.55 0.58
N LEU A 199 -15.22 -1.84 0.84
CA LEU A 199 -15.45 -2.38 2.18
C LEU A 199 -14.24 -3.17 2.69
N CYS A 200 -13.49 -2.57 3.61
CA CYS A 200 -12.30 -3.15 4.23
C CYS A 200 -12.63 -3.69 5.63
N ASP A 201 -13.00 -4.98 5.67
CA ASP A 201 -13.33 -5.70 6.90
C ASP A 201 -12.09 -6.14 7.70
N ALA A 202 -12.31 -6.83 8.82
CA ALA A 202 -11.26 -7.29 9.72
C ALA A 202 -10.19 -8.18 9.05
N ARG A 203 -10.59 -9.00 8.07
CA ARG A 203 -9.65 -9.88 7.34
C ARG A 203 -8.84 -9.04 6.36
N LYS A 204 -9.50 -8.21 5.57
CA LYS A 204 -8.85 -7.32 4.59
C LYS A 204 -7.93 -6.31 5.26
N LEU A 205 -8.26 -5.83 6.47
CA LEU A 205 -7.41 -4.96 7.28
C LEU A 205 -6.08 -5.64 7.66
N LYS A 206 -6.11 -6.94 7.99
CA LYS A 206 -4.89 -7.72 8.26
C LYS A 206 -4.05 -7.87 7.01
N ASP A 207 -4.68 -8.22 5.90
CA ASP A 207 -4.00 -8.35 4.61
C ASP A 207 -3.35 -7.02 4.21
N LEU A 208 -4.09 -5.91 4.39
CA LEU A 208 -3.58 -4.56 4.17
C LEU A 208 -2.35 -4.28 5.03
N GLN A 209 -2.41 -4.53 6.33
CA GLN A 209 -1.25 -4.34 7.22
C GLN A 209 -0.04 -5.17 6.80
N GLN A 210 -0.23 -6.43 6.38
CA GLN A 210 0.88 -7.28 5.92
C GLN A 210 1.53 -6.74 4.63
N GLN A 211 0.74 -6.18 3.72
CA GLN A 211 1.28 -5.57 2.50
C GLN A 211 2.12 -4.33 2.84
N ILE A 212 1.67 -3.53 3.81
CA ILE A 212 2.41 -2.36 4.29
C ILE A 212 3.74 -2.77 4.93
N ILE A 213 3.72 -3.80 5.77
CA ILE A 213 4.94 -4.38 6.37
C ILE A 213 5.88 -4.90 5.27
N SER A 214 5.33 -5.44 4.20
CA SER A 214 6.09 -5.93 3.04
C SER A 214 6.58 -4.82 2.11
N GLY A 215 6.31 -3.55 2.44
CA GLY A 215 6.80 -2.39 1.69
C GLY A 215 5.91 -1.93 0.53
N ALA A 216 4.62 -2.26 0.55
CA ALA A 216 3.68 -1.77 -0.46
C ALA A 216 3.68 -0.23 -0.55
N SER A 217 3.75 0.27 -1.78
CA SER A 217 3.65 1.70 -2.10
C SER A 217 2.21 2.22 -1.91
N PRO A 218 2.02 3.54 -1.80
CA PRO A 218 0.69 4.14 -1.77
C PRO A 218 -0.19 3.76 -2.97
N LEU A 219 0.39 3.63 -4.17
CA LEU A 219 -0.35 3.26 -5.37
C LEU A 219 -0.85 1.81 -5.32
N GLU A 220 0.00 0.89 -4.88
CA GLU A 220 -0.38 -0.52 -4.70
C GLU A 220 -1.47 -0.63 -3.64
N LEU A 221 -1.33 0.09 -2.53
CA LEU A 221 -2.34 0.14 -1.47
C LEU A 221 -3.68 0.68 -1.99
N TYR A 222 -3.63 1.76 -2.77
CA TYR A 222 -4.81 2.34 -3.40
C TYR A 222 -5.48 1.35 -4.36
N GLY A 223 -4.69 0.68 -5.20
CA GLY A 223 -5.16 -0.36 -6.13
C GLY A 223 -5.81 -1.53 -5.40
N MET A 224 -5.22 -1.98 -4.29
CA MET A 224 -5.81 -3.00 -3.41
C MET A 224 -7.14 -2.56 -2.82
N LEU A 225 -7.22 -1.37 -2.23
CA LEU A 225 -8.47 -0.87 -1.65
C LEU A 225 -9.54 -0.74 -2.74
N ARG A 226 -9.15 -0.32 -3.95
CA ARG A 226 -10.07 -0.16 -5.06
C ARG A 226 -10.60 -1.49 -5.58
N SER A 227 -9.81 -2.57 -5.58
CA SER A 227 -10.30 -3.89 -5.98
C SER A 227 -11.40 -4.41 -5.04
N LEU A 228 -11.49 -3.91 -3.80
CA LEU A 228 -12.58 -4.20 -2.87
C LEU A 228 -13.91 -3.55 -3.25
N CYS A 229 -13.92 -2.62 -4.20
CA CYS A 229 -15.11 -1.92 -4.68
C CYS A 229 -15.73 -2.61 -5.92
N ILE A 230 -15.01 -3.54 -6.54
CA ILE A 230 -15.44 -4.23 -7.77
C ILE A 230 -16.01 -5.59 -7.39
N LEU A 231 -17.29 -5.83 -7.68
CA LEU A 231 -17.84 -7.17 -7.75
C LEU A 231 -17.20 -7.88 -8.95
N LEU A 232 -16.35 -8.87 -8.70
CA LEU A 232 -15.91 -9.83 -9.72
C LEU A 232 -17.07 -10.75 -10.10
#